data_AF-A0A673W064-F1
#
_entry.id   AF-A0A673W064-F1
#
_cell.length_a   1.000
_cell.length_b   1.000
_cell.length_c   1.000
_cell.angle_alpha   90.00
_cell.angle_beta   90.00
_cell.angle_gamma   90.00
#
_symmetry.space_group_name_H-M   'P 1'
#
loop_
_entity.id
_entity.type
_entity.pdbx_description
1 polymer ?
#
loop_
_entity_poly.entity_id
_entity_poly.type
_entity_poly.pdbx_seq_one_letter_code
_entity_poly.pdbx_strand_id
1 'polypeptide(L)'
;NMVHSLEVVANSAVESLEVITAEMAAIRTVATQNHLALDYLLSAQGGTCAVIGAECCTYFPDNSEEITDLIQKIRTGGEPSFDNKTSWKYA
;
A
#
# COMPACT_ATOMS: atom_id res chain seq x y z
N ASN A 1 -15.10 2.75 31.16
CA ASN A 1 -14.06 1.82 31.68
C ASN A 1 -12.97 1.71 30.59
N MET A 2 -11.85 1.05 30.86
CA MET A 2 -10.74 0.92 29.87
C MET A 2 -11.12 0.13 28.60
N VAL A 3 -12.01 -0.86 28.70
CA VAL A 3 -12.45 -1.70 27.57
C VAL A 3 -13.19 -0.86 26.52
N HIS A 4 -14.07 0.04 26.96
CA HIS A 4 -14.80 0.93 26.06
C HIS A 4 -13.86 1.88 25.30
N SER A 5 -12.85 2.42 25.97
CA SER A 5 -11.85 3.27 25.32
C SER A 5 -11.04 2.51 24.28
N LEU A 6 -10.72 1.23 24.54
CA LEU A 6 -10.03 0.37 23.58
C LEU A 6 -10.88 0.08 22.35
N GLU A 7 -12.18 -0.19 22.54
CA GLU A 7 -13.13 -0.42 21.45
C GLU A 7 -13.25 0.79 20.52
N VAL A 8 -13.35 1.99 21.09
CA VAL A 8 -13.38 3.24 20.33
C VAL A 8 -12.10 3.40 19.51
N VAL A 9 -10.93 3.18 20.12
CA VAL A 9 -9.64 3.27 19.42
C VAL A 9 -9.55 2.25 18.29
N ALA A 10 -9.98 1.01 18.51
CA ALA A 10 -9.97 -0.04 17.48
C ALA A 10 -10.88 0.33 16.29
N ASN A 11 -12.09 0.83 16.55
CA ASN A 11 -13.00 1.25 15.48
C ASN A 11 -12.44 2.44 14.68
N SER A 12 -11.90 3.46 15.35
CA SER A 12 -11.28 4.60 14.66
C SER A 12 -10.04 4.21 13.86
N ALA A 13 -9.25 3.25 14.34
CA ALA A 13 -8.10 2.72 13.60
C ALA A 13 -8.56 1.99 12.32
N VAL A 14 -9.61 1.16 12.42
CA VAL A 14 -10.19 0.46 11.26
C VAL A 14 -10.69 1.46 10.22
N GLU A 15 -11.47 2.46 10.61
CA GLU A 15 -11.96 3.50 9.69
C GLU A 15 -10.81 4.23 8.99
N SER A 16 -9.76 4.57 9.75
CA SER A 16 -8.58 5.24 9.21
C SER A 16 -7.83 4.36 8.19
N LEU A 17 -7.67 3.07 8.49
CA LEU A 17 -7.00 2.12 7.60
C LEU A 17 -7.79 1.89 6.30
N GLU A 18 -9.12 1.86 6.36
CA GLU A 18 -9.97 1.75 5.17
C GLU A 18 -9.81 2.99 4.26
N VAL A 19 -9.81 4.19 4.84
CA VAL A 19 -9.59 5.44 4.10
C VAL A 19 -8.19 5.47 3.45
N ILE A 20 -7.14 5.16 4.23
CA ILE A 20 -5.76 5.14 3.74
C ILE A 20 -5.61 4.11 2.61
N THR A 21 -6.22 2.94 2.73
CA THR A 21 -6.12 1.89 1.69
C THR A 21 -6.72 2.35 0.37
N ALA A 22 -7.90 2.99 0.41
CA ALA A 22 -8.53 3.56 -0.77
C ALA A 22 -7.70 4.68 -1.39
N GLU A 23 -7.15 5.58 -0.56
CA GLU A 23 -6.28 6.67 -1.02
C GLU A 23 -5.00 6.14 -1.68
N MET A 24 -4.35 5.13 -1.08
CA MET A 24 -3.15 4.50 -1.64
C MET A 24 -3.42 3.82 -2.99
N ALA A 25 -4.58 3.19 -3.17
CA ALA A 25 -4.98 2.62 -4.46
C ALA A 25 -5.12 3.71 -5.54
N ALA A 26 -5.71 4.86 -5.20
CA ALA A 26 -5.83 5.99 -6.11
C ALA A 26 -4.46 6.59 -6.45
N ILE A 27 -3.60 6.81 -5.45
CA ILE A 27 -2.24 7.31 -5.65
C ILE A 27 -1.43 6.37 -6.54
N ARG A 28 -1.49 5.05 -6.30
CA ARG A 28 -0.82 4.05 -7.15
C ARG A 28 -1.28 4.13 -8.60
N THR A 29 -2.58 4.30 -8.81
CA THR A 29 -3.17 4.43 -10.15
C THR A 29 -2.61 5.66 -10.88
N VAL A 30 -2.62 6.81 -10.22
CA VAL A 30 -2.09 8.06 -10.78
C VAL A 30 -0.57 7.96 -11.01
N ALA A 31 0.18 7.39 -10.07
CA ALA A 31 1.62 7.20 -10.20
C ALA A 31 1.97 6.30 -11.40
N THR A 32 1.21 5.23 -11.61
CA THR A 32 1.36 4.34 -12.77
C THR A 32 1.07 5.07 -14.08
N GLN A 33 -0.02 5.85 -14.14
CA GLN A 33 -0.36 6.65 -15.32
C GLN A 33 0.72 7.70 -15.62
N ASN A 34 1.21 8.39 -14.59
CA ASN A 34 2.30 9.35 -14.72
C ASN A 34 3.57 8.67 -15.21
N HIS A 35 3.92 7.48 -14.69
CA HIS A 35 5.09 6.73 -15.14
C HIS A 35 5.00 6.38 -16.63
N LEU A 36 3.85 5.90 -17.10
CA LEU A 36 3.63 5.60 -18.52
C LEU A 36 3.73 6.86 -19.40
N ALA A 37 3.15 7.98 -18.96
CA ALA A 37 3.24 9.23 -19.68
C ALA A 37 4.68 9.76 -19.76
N LEU A 38 5.43 9.68 -18.65
CA LEU A 38 6.84 10.04 -18.60
C LEU A 38 7.68 9.11 -19.49
N ASP A 39 7.39 7.81 -19.50
CA ASP A 39 8.11 6.85 -20.33
C ASP A 39 7.90 7.14 -21.83
N TYR A 40 6.68 7.50 -22.22
CA TYR A 40 6.40 7.97 -23.57
C TYR A 40 7.20 9.23 -23.93
N LEU A 41 7.19 10.24 -23.07
CA LEU A 41 7.92 11.50 -23.27
C LEU A 41 9.44 11.29 -23.32
N LEU A 42 9.96 10.34 -22.55
CA LEU A 42 11.38 10.02 -22.42
C LEU A 42 11.82 8.87 -23.33
N SER A 43 10.95 8.39 -24.23
CA SER A 43 11.22 7.23 -25.08
C SER A 43 12.53 7.36 -25.88
N ALA A 44 12.85 8.55 -26.40
CA ALA A 44 14.11 8.82 -27.10
C ALA A 44 15.36 8.76 -26.20
N GLN A 45 15.18 8.89 -24.88
CA GLN A 45 16.24 8.82 -23.86
C GLN A 45 16.31 7.44 -23.20
N GLY A 46 15.54 6.45 -23.70
CA GLY A 46 15.46 5.11 -23.13
C GLY A 46 14.39 4.96 -22.03
N GLY A 47 13.47 5.91 -21.92
CA GLY A 47 12.37 5.87 -20.97
C GLY A 47 12.73 6.42 -19.59
N THR A 48 11.79 6.33 -18.66
CA THR A 48 11.91 6.94 -17.32
C THR A 48 13.07 6.32 -16.53
N CYS A 49 13.26 5.01 -16.59
CA CYS A 49 14.32 4.34 -15.83
C CYS A 49 15.72 4.58 -16.37
N ALA A 50 15.88 4.77 -17.69
CA ALA A 50 17.19 5.14 -18.24
C ALA A 50 17.66 6.51 -17.74
N VAL A 51 16.70 7.42 -17.49
CA VAL A 51 16.97 8.76 -16.94
C VAL A 51 17.22 8.72 -15.43
N ILE A 52 16.43 7.95 -14.66
CA ILE A 52 16.60 7.87 -13.18
C ILE A 52 17.82 7.03 -12.79
N GLY A 53 18.11 5.95 -13.53
CA GLY A 53 19.19 5.02 -13.21
C GLY A 53 18.84 4.04 -12.10
N ALA A 54 19.78 3.77 -11.19
CA ALA A 54 19.69 2.72 -10.19
C ALA A 54 18.48 2.83 -9.26
N GLU A 55 17.99 4.06 -9.03
CA GLU A 55 16.87 4.31 -8.10
C GLU A 55 15.50 4.23 -8.76
N CYS A 56 15.43 3.78 -10.03
CA CYS A 56 14.15 3.62 -10.70
C CYS A 56 13.35 2.47 -10.07
N CYS A 57 12.13 2.78 -9.64
CA CYS A 57 11.18 1.77 -9.20
C CYS A 57 10.18 1.46 -10.32
N THR A 58 10.15 0.20 -10.79
CA THR A 58 9.19 -0.27 -11.81
C THR A 58 7.96 -0.96 -11.21
N TYR A 59 7.96 -1.23 -9.90
CA TYR A 59 6.94 -2.00 -9.23
C TYR A 59 6.34 -1.22 -8.06
N PHE A 60 5.02 -1.00 -8.11
CA PHE A 60 4.27 -0.46 -6.98
C PHE A 60 3.52 -1.62 -6.30
N PRO A 61 3.94 -2.08 -5.11
CA PRO A 61 3.28 -3.20 -4.43
C PRO A 61 1.83 -2.87 -4.10
N ASP A 62 0.93 -3.86 -4.26
CA ASP A 62 -0.48 -3.77 -3.87
C ASP A 62 -0.81 -4.62 -2.65
N ASN A 63 -0.73 -3.98 -1.48
CA ASN A 63 -0.96 -4.61 -0.19
C ASN A 63 -2.42 -4.44 0.30
N SER A 64 -3.35 -4.07 -0.59
CA SER A 64 -4.74 -3.80 -0.19
C SER A 64 -5.44 -5.04 0.41
N GLU A 65 -5.15 -6.23 -0.10
CA GLU A 65 -5.66 -7.50 0.44
C GLU A 65 -5.13 -7.78 1.86
N GLU A 66 -3.83 -7.59 2.06
CA GLU A 66 -3.15 -7.80 3.34
C GLU A 66 -3.66 -6.82 4.40
N ILE A 67 -3.87 -5.55 4.02
CA ILE A 67 -4.45 -4.54 4.92
C ILE A 67 -5.91 -4.88 5.24
N THR A 68 -6.68 -5.38 4.27
CA THR A 68 -8.07 -5.80 4.50
C THR A 68 -8.15 -6.95 5.50
N ASP A 69 -7.26 -7.93 5.40
CA ASP A 69 -7.16 -9.03 6.37
C ASP A 69 -6.79 -8.53 7.78
N LEU A 70 -5.83 -7.60 7.89
CA LEU A 70 -5.47 -6.97 9.16
C LEU A 70 -6.65 -6.19 9.78
N ILE A 71 -7.43 -5.46 8.97
CA ILE A 71 -8.65 -4.79 9.41
C ILE A 71 -9.65 -5.80 10.00
N GLN A 72 -9.85 -6.95 9.35
CA GLN A 72 -10.75 -7.99 9.86
C GLN A 72 -10.28 -8.59 11.19
N LYS A 73 -8.97 -8.73 11.37
CA LYS A 73 -8.39 -9.20 12.63
C LYS A 73 -8.61 -8.20 13.76
N ILE A 74 -8.44 -6.90 13.51
CA ILE A 74 -8.75 -5.86 14.51
C ILE A 74 -10.24 -5.92 14.91
N ARG A 75 -11.15 -6.07 13.94
CA ARG A 75 -12.61 -6.18 14.19
C ARG A 75 -12.99 -7.40 15.03
N THR A 76 -12.32 -8.53 14.81
CA THR A 76 -12.65 -9.81 15.46
C THR A 76 -11.84 -10.08 16.73
N GLY A 77 -10.85 -9.22 17.04
CA GLY A 77 -9.89 -9.49 18.12
C GLY A 77 -8.96 -10.67 17.82
N GLY A 78 -8.82 -11.06 16.56
CA GLY A 78 -7.93 -12.14 16.12
C GLY A 78 -6.46 -11.72 16.18
N GLU A 79 -5.56 -12.68 16.40
CA GLU A 79 -4.12 -12.38 16.37
C GLU A 79 -3.67 -12.00 14.95
N PRO A 80 -2.86 -10.93 14.79
CA PRO A 80 -2.21 -10.62 13.52
C PRO A 80 -1.27 -11.76 13.12
N SER A 81 -1.60 -12.51 12.06
CA SER A 81 -0.63 -13.40 11.41
C SER A 81 0.41 -12.56 10.67
N PHE A 82 1.45 -12.13 11.39
CA PHE A 82 2.63 -11.54 10.78
C PHE A 82 3.44 -12.67 10.12
N ASP A 83 3.13 -13.02 8.87
CA ASP A 83 3.96 -13.93 8.09
C ASP A 83 5.19 -13.18 7.56
N ASN A 84 6.28 -13.23 8.33
CA ASN A 84 7.58 -12.71 7.91
C ASN A 84 8.11 -13.37 6.61
N LYS A 85 7.46 -14.42 6.09
CA LYS A 85 7.88 -15.08 4.84
C LYS A 85 7.35 -14.42 3.58
N THR A 86 6.32 -13.58 3.60
CA THR A 86 5.83 -12.88 2.39
C THR A 86 6.35 -11.45 2.26
N SER A 87 6.61 -10.78 3.38
CA SER A 87 7.07 -9.38 3.42
C SER A 87 8.43 -9.10 2.74
N TRP A 88 9.25 -10.13 2.48
CA TRP A 88 10.54 -10.01 1.79
C TRP A 88 10.60 -10.75 0.47
N LYS A 89 9.49 -11.30 -0.03
CA LYS A 89 9.52 -12.07 -1.30
C LYS A 89 9.66 -11.18 -2.55
N TYR A 90 9.52 -9.87 -2.38
CA TYR A 90 9.57 -8.89 -3.47
C TYR A 90 10.36 -7.62 -3.08
N ALA A 91 11.18 -7.69 -2.03
CA ALA A 91 12.17 -6.66 -1.69
C ALA A 91 13.55 -7.08 -2.21
#